data_AF-A0A3D0QDL6-F1
#
_entry.id   AF-A0A3D0QDL6-F1
#
_cell.length_a   1.000
_cell.length_b   1.000
_cell.length_c   1.000
_cell.angle_alpha   90.00
_cell.angle_beta   90.00
_cell.angle_gamma   90.00
#
_symmetry.space_group_name_H-M   'P 1'
#
loop_
_entity.id
_entity.type
_entity.pdbx_description
1 polymer ?
#
loop_
_entity_poly.entity_id
_entity_poly.type
_entity_poly.pdbx_seq_one_letter_code
_entity_poly.pdbx_strand_id
1 'polypeptide(L)'
;MKQTESRGELEIYRAEDGQTALEVKLEEQTVWLTQEQMTRLFGKDKRTVSEHIRNVFREKELPEKSVVRNFRTTARDGKTYQVKHYNLDVIISVGYRVKSRRGTQFRIWATKILRQHLVEGFTVNQKRLKELQQTVQLIASVAERHELTGDEAAAVLRVVSDYTFALDLLDDYDHQRVSLSKTSRAKAVAVTYEEAGSIVGRLREKFGASDLFGREKDES
;
A
#
# COMPACT_ATOMS: atom_id res chain seq x y z
N MET A 1 -16.84 5.34 27.50
CA MET A 1 -15.79 5.31 26.47
C MET A 1 -16.27 4.40 25.34
N LYS A 2 -16.59 4.96 24.16
CA LYS A 2 -16.96 4.16 22.98
C LYS A 2 -15.66 3.81 22.25
N GLN A 3 -15.30 2.53 22.19
CA GLN A 3 -14.22 2.04 21.34
C GLN A 3 -14.66 2.17 19.88
N THR A 4 -13.93 2.96 19.11
CA THR A 4 -14.05 3.04 17.66
C THR A 4 -13.49 1.74 17.07
N GLU A 5 -14.37 0.80 16.70
CA GLU A 5 -13.98 -0.42 15.98
C GLU A 5 -13.41 -0.01 14.60
N SER A 6 -12.14 -0.36 14.37
CA SER A 6 -11.52 -0.32 13.04
C SER A 6 -12.26 -1.28 12.11
N ARG A 7 -13.13 -0.75 11.25
CA ARG A 7 -13.73 -1.50 10.15
C ARG A 7 -12.65 -1.67 9.08
N GLY A 8 -11.94 -2.80 9.12
CA GLY A 8 -10.99 -3.15 8.04
C GLY A 8 -11.64 -3.03 6.67
N GLU A 9 -10.89 -2.52 5.70
CA GLU A 9 -11.37 -2.24 4.35
C GLU A 9 -11.74 -3.55 3.64
N LEU A 10 -12.96 -3.63 3.13
CA LEU A 10 -13.43 -4.77 2.34
C LEU A 10 -13.15 -4.48 0.86
N GLU A 11 -12.21 -5.20 0.26
CA GLU A 11 -11.94 -5.12 -1.17
C GLU A 11 -12.50 -6.33 -1.93
N ILE A 12 -12.91 -6.14 -3.18
CA ILE A 12 -13.33 -7.24 -4.05
C ILE A 12 -12.14 -7.65 -4.92
N TYR A 13 -11.52 -8.78 -4.60
CA TYR A 13 -10.52 -9.41 -5.46
C TYR A 13 -11.21 -10.13 -6.62
N ARG A 14 -10.86 -9.80 -7.86
CA ARG A 14 -11.34 -10.50 -9.06
C ARG A 14 -10.18 -11.28 -9.67
N ALA A 15 -10.31 -12.61 -9.76
CA ALA A 15 -9.32 -13.42 -10.48
C ALA A 15 -9.26 -13.01 -11.97
N GLU A 16 -8.11 -13.18 -12.62
CA GLU A 16 -7.87 -12.80 -14.03
C GLU A 16 -8.86 -13.46 -15.02
N ASP A 17 -9.49 -14.57 -14.64
CA ASP A 17 -10.53 -15.23 -15.43
C ASP A 17 -11.90 -14.54 -15.37
N GLY A 18 -12.06 -13.51 -14.54
CA GLY A 18 -13.32 -12.79 -14.31
C GLY A 18 -14.38 -13.59 -13.57
N GLN A 19 -14.15 -14.88 -13.27
CA GLN A 19 -15.16 -15.80 -12.75
C GLN A 19 -15.26 -15.81 -11.23
N THR A 20 -14.25 -15.28 -10.52
CA THR A 20 -14.28 -15.24 -9.06
C THR A 20 -14.12 -13.82 -8.54
N ALA A 21 -15.20 -13.28 -7.99
CA ALA A 21 -15.16 -12.16 -7.08
C ALA A 21 -15.10 -12.70 -5.64
N LEU A 22 -14.04 -12.33 -4.91
CA LEU A 22 -13.85 -12.67 -3.52
C LEU A 22 -13.84 -11.37 -2.74
N GLU A 23 -14.78 -11.19 -1.81
CA GLU A 23 -14.64 -10.15 -0.79
C GLU A 23 -13.47 -10.54 0.10
N VAL A 24 -12.51 -9.65 0.26
CA VAL A 24 -11.31 -9.84 1.08
C VAL A 24 -11.25 -8.73 2.10
N LYS A 25 -10.83 -9.07 3.32
CA LYS A 25 -10.66 -8.08 4.37
C LYS A 25 -9.20 -7.64 4.41
N LEU A 26 -8.96 -6.35 4.30
CA LEU A 26 -7.65 -5.72 4.45
C LEU A 26 -7.55 -5.10 5.84
N GLU A 27 -6.58 -5.56 6.62
CA GLU A 27 -6.30 -5.03 7.96
C GLU A 27 -4.82 -5.22 8.26
N GLU A 28 -4.18 -4.21 8.83
CA GLU A 28 -2.72 -4.22 9.12
C GLU A 28 -1.86 -4.56 7.89
N GLN A 29 -2.22 -4.00 6.74
CA GLN A 29 -1.47 -4.17 5.47
C GLN A 29 -1.39 -5.63 4.97
N THR A 30 -2.23 -6.52 5.49
CA THR A 30 -2.35 -7.90 4.98
C THR A 30 -3.80 -8.22 4.61
N VAL A 31 -3.93 -9.22 3.74
CA VAL A 31 -5.21 -9.83 3.37
C VAL A 31 -5.59 -10.88 4.39
N TRP A 32 -6.87 -10.91 4.76
CA TRP A 32 -7.46 -11.92 5.64
C TRP A 32 -8.59 -12.65 4.94
N LEU A 33 -8.50 -13.99 4.90
CA LEU A 33 -9.54 -14.85 4.34
C LEU A 33 -10.03 -15.88 5.35
N THR A 34 -11.34 -16.10 5.36
CA THR A 34 -11.95 -17.27 5.98
C THR A 34 -11.60 -18.54 5.21
N GLN A 35 -11.79 -19.68 5.87
CA GLN A 35 -11.67 -20.97 5.21
C GLN A 35 -12.59 -21.12 4.00
N GLU A 36 -13.82 -20.58 4.07
CA GLU A 36 -14.80 -20.61 2.98
C GLU A 36 -14.44 -19.67 1.82
N GLN A 37 -13.66 -18.64 2.07
CA GLN A 37 -13.08 -17.83 1.00
C GLN A 37 -11.94 -18.58 0.32
N MET A 38 -11.11 -19.31 1.07
CA MET A 38 -10.03 -20.14 0.50
C MET A 38 -10.55 -21.32 -0.33
N THR A 39 -11.65 -21.96 0.05
CA THR A 39 -12.29 -23.01 -0.77
C THR A 39 -12.68 -22.49 -2.15
N ARG A 40 -13.31 -21.31 -2.19
CA ARG A 40 -13.66 -20.61 -3.43
C ARG A 40 -12.43 -20.17 -4.22
N LEU A 41 -11.45 -19.55 -3.56
CA LEU A 41 -10.22 -19.05 -4.18
C LEU A 41 -9.42 -20.17 -4.87
N PHE A 42 -9.32 -21.34 -4.25
CA PHE A 42 -8.52 -22.45 -4.77
C PHE A 42 -9.35 -23.54 -5.46
N GLY A 43 -10.68 -23.44 -5.48
CA GLY A 43 -11.56 -24.45 -6.08
C GLY A 43 -11.38 -25.82 -5.46
N LYS A 44 -11.36 -25.88 -4.12
CA LYS A 44 -11.24 -27.11 -3.33
C LYS A 44 -12.29 -27.19 -2.25
N ASP A 45 -12.56 -28.42 -1.82
CA ASP A 45 -13.46 -28.65 -0.69
C ASP A 45 -12.87 -28.14 0.63
N LYS A 46 -13.76 -27.91 1.59
CA LYS A 46 -13.41 -27.45 2.93
C LYS A 46 -12.47 -28.41 3.65
N ARG A 47 -12.60 -29.72 3.41
CA ARG A 47 -11.78 -30.76 4.06
C ARG A 47 -10.31 -30.61 3.68
N THR A 48 -10.02 -30.42 2.40
CA THR A 48 -8.67 -30.24 1.84
C THR A 48 -8.04 -28.97 2.40
N VAL A 49 -8.77 -27.86 2.41
CA VAL A 49 -8.27 -26.60 2.99
C VAL A 49 -8.02 -26.75 4.50
N SER A 50 -8.93 -27.39 5.25
CA SER A 50 -8.75 -27.72 6.68
C SER A 50 -7.48 -28.50 6.93
N GLU A 51 -7.24 -29.52 6.10
CA GLU A 51 -6.08 -30.40 6.22
C GLU A 51 -4.78 -29.62 6.02
N HIS A 52 -4.70 -28.81 4.97
CA HIS A 52 -3.51 -28.00 4.71
C HIS A 52 -3.24 -26.99 5.82
N ILE A 53 -4.26 -26.27 6.30
CA ILE A 53 -4.11 -25.33 7.44
C ILE A 53 -3.60 -26.07 8.68
N ARG A 54 -4.17 -27.24 8.98
CA ARG A 54 -3.73 -28.05 10.13
C ARG A 54 -2.28 -28.49 9.98
N ASN A 55 -1.87 -28.89 8.77
CA ASN A 55 -0.50 -29.32 8.49
C ASN A 55 0.49 -28.15 8.66
N VAL A 56 0.15 -26.94 8.19
CA VAL A 56 0.96 -25.71 8.38
C VAL A 56 1.29 -25.48 9.86
N PHE A 57 0.30 -25.59 10.75
CA PHE A 57 0.53 -25.40 12.19
C PHE A 57 1.21 -26.59 12.85
N ARG A 58 0.88 -27.82 12.45
CA ARG A 58 1.52 -29.04 12.99
C ARG A 58 3.01 -29.09 12.65
N GLU A 59 3.36 -28.68 11.44
CA GLU A 59 4.74 -28.60 10.94
C GLU A 59 5.48 -27.37 11.48
N LYS A 60 4.81 -26.50 12.24
CA LYS A 60 5.34 -25.24 12.78
C LYS A 60 5.90 -24.31 11.70
N GLU A 61 5.34 -24.36 10.51
CA GLU A 61 5.71 -23.44 9.41
C GLU A 61 5.34 -22.00 9.77
N LEU A 62 4.19 -21.81 10.42
CA LEU A 62 3.69 -20.51 10.86
C LEU A 62 3.19 -20.56 12.31
N PRO A 63 3.41 -19.49 13.11
CA PRO A 63 2.89 -19.41 14.47
C PRO A 63 1.39 -19.01 14.47
N GLU A 64 0.51 -19.92 14.87
CA GLU A 64 -0.97 -19.74 14.81
C GLU A 64 -1.44 -18.40 15.41
N LYS A 65 -0.85 -17.97 16.53
CA LYS A 65 -1.23 -16.72 17.24
C LYS A 65 -1.03 -15.45 16.42
N SER A 66 -0.10 -15.45 15.46
CA SER A 66 0.22 -14.27 14.65
C SER A 66 -0.57 -14.23 13.33
N VAL A 67 -0.99 -15.40 12.84
CA VAL A 67 -1.54 -15.55 11.49
C VAL A 67 -3.03 -15.90 11.46
N VAL A 68 -3.65 -16.12 12.63
CA VAL A 68 -5.08 -16.39 12.79
C VAL A 68 -5.74 -15.31 13.64
N ARG A 69 -6.85 -14.76 13.14
CA ARG A 69 -7.70 -13.82 13.88
C ARG A 69 -9.15 -14.26 13.88
N ASN A 70 -9.84 -14.02 14.99
CA ASN A 70 -11.29 -14.18 15.04
C ASN A 70 -11.92 -12.83 14.77
N PHE A 71 -12.70 -12.74 13.69
CA PHE A 71 -13.50 -11.57 13.41
C PHE A 71 -14.95 -11.83 13.76
N ARG A 72 -15.57 -10.80 14.31
CA ARG A 72 -16.98 -10.80 14.66
C ARG A 72 -17.81 -10.65 13.39
N THR A 73 -18.63 -11.65 13.09
CA THR A 73 -19.58 -11.62 11.98
C THR A 73 -21.01 -11.70 12.53
N THR A 74 -21.84 -10.73 12.22
CA THR A 74 -23.27 -10.78 12.53
C THR A 74 -23.99 -11.49 11.39
N ALA A 75 -24.61 -12.62 11.70
CA ALA A 75 -25.42 -13.34 10.73
C ALA A 75 -26.82 -12.69 10.58
N ARG A 76 -27.55 -13.10 9.53
CA ARG A 76 -28.89 -12.56 9.22
C ARG A 76 -29.93 -12.82 10.32
N ASP A 77 -29.66 -13.76 11.20
CA ASP A 77 -30.48 -14.09 12.38
C ASP A 77 -30.20 -13.16 13.59
N GLY A 78 -29.35 -12.14 13.43
CA GLY A 78 -28.95 -11.20 14.48
C GLY A 78 -27.93 -11.78 15.46
N LYS A 79 -27.53 -13.05 15.30
CA LYS A 79 -26.52 -13.67 16.16
C LYS A 79 -25.12 -13.32 15.69
N THR A 80 -24.27 -13.10 16.68
CA THR A 80 -22.88 -12.77 16.47
C THR A 80 -22.01 -14.02 16.59
N TYR A 81 -21.30 -14.35 15.53
CA TYR A 81 -20.37 -15.48 15.50
C TYR A 81 -18.93 -14.98 15.38
N GLN A 82 -18.01 -15.69 16.04
CA GLN A 82 -16.58 -15.48 15.86
C GLN A 82 -16.09 -16.39 14.74
N VAL A 83 -15.64 -15.80 13.64
CA VAL A 83 -15.17 -16.54 12.46
C VAL A 83 -13.66 -16.41 12.35
N LYS A 84 -12.97 -17.56 12.29
CA LYS A 84 -11.52 -17.60 12.04
C LYS A 84 -11.20 -17.10 10.63
N HIS A 85 -10.27 -16.16 10.57
CA HIS A 85 -9.63 -15.69 9.36
C HIS A 85 -8.14 -15.95 9.44
N TYR A 86 -7.54 -16.15 8.29
CA TYR A 86 -6.16 -16.52 8.09
C TYR A 86 -5.50 -15.43 7.23
N ASN A 87 -4.31 -14.99 7.62
CA ASN A 87 -3.58 -13.94 6.92
C ASN A 87 -2.97 -14.42 5.59
N LEU A 88 -2.28 -13.52 4.90
CA LEU A 88 -1.66 -13.78 3.61
C LEU A 88 -0.66 -14.95 3.65
N ASP A 89 0.10 -15.13 4.72
CA ASP A 89 1.11 -16.20 4.83
C ASP A 89 0.47 -17.58 4.79
N VAL A 90 -0.63 -17.77 5.54
CA VAL A 90 -1.39 -19.03 5.52
C VAL A 90 -2.01 -19.25 4.14
N ILE A 91 -2.54 -18.20 3.51
CA ILE A 91 -3.14 -18.27 2.18
C ILE A 91 -2.09 -18.70 1.15
N ILE A 92 -0.87 -18.14 1.20
CA ILE A 92 0.24 -18.52 0.34
C ILE A 92 0.61 -19.99 0.57
N SER A 93 0.84 -20.38 1.83
CA SER A 93 1.23 -21.76 2.15
C SER A 93 0.20 -22.79 1.65
N VAL A 94 -1.10 -22.54 1.90
CA VAL A 94 -2.19 -23.37 1.37
C VAL A 94 -2.20 -23.36 -0.16
N GLY A 95 -2.07 -22.20 -0.80
CA GLY A 95 -2.07 -22.05 -2.25
C GLY A 95 -0.95 -22.85 -2.93
N TYR A 96 0.21 -22.98 -2.29
CA TYR A 96 1.29 -23.83 -2.79
C TYR A 96 1.03 -25.33 -2.61
N ARG A 97 0.32 -25.73 -1.56
CA ARG A 97 0.00 -27.14 -1.27
C ARG A 97 -1.21 -27.68 -2.02
N VAL A 98 -2.13 -26.81 -2.46
CA VAL A 98 -3.36 -27.22 -3.16
C VAL A 98 -3.11 -27.65 -4.61
N LYS A 99 -3.55 -28.88 -4.94
CA LYS A 99 -3.57 -29.42 -6.31
C LYS A 99 -4.88 -29.09 -7.04
N SER A 100 -4.98 -27.89 -7.61
CA SER A 100 -6.09 -27.47 -8.50
C SER A 100 -5.58 -26.56 -9.63
N ARG A 101 -6.37 -26.39 -10.70
CA ARG A 101 -6.09 -25.43 -11.77
C ARG A 101 -5.89 -24.01 -11.21
N ARG A 102 -6.75 -23.62 -10.25
CA ARG A 102 -6.69 -22.32 -9.57
C ARG A 102 -5.46 -22.18 -8.69
N GLY A 103 -5.07 -23.23 -7.97
CA GLY A 103 -3.81 -23.26 -7.22
C GLY A 103 -2.60 -23.13 -8.13
N THR A 104 -2.62 -23.75 -9.32
CA THR A 104 -1.57 -23.56 -10.33
C THR A 104 -1.50 -22.13 -10.83
N GLN A 105 -2.64 -21.51 -11.17
CA GLN A 105 -2.69 -20.10 -11.56
C GLN A 105 -2.17 -19.18 -10.45
N PHE A 106 -2.58 -19.42 -9.20
CA PHE A 106 -2.09 -18.70 -8.04
C PHE A 106 -0.57 -18.79 -7.90
N ARG A 107 0.02 -19.98 -8.03
CA ARG A 107 1.48 -20.16 -7.97
C ARG A 107 2.20 -19.47 -9.13
N ILE A 108 1.67 -19.52 -10.35
CA ILE A 108 2.25 -18.82 -11.51
C ILE A 108 2.24 -17.31 -11.25
N TRP A 109 1.11 -16.78 -10.80
CA TRP A 109 0.97 -15.36 -10.45
C TRP A 109 1.92 -14.96 -9.32
N ALA A 110 1.93 -15.69 -8.19
CA ALA A 110 2.78 -15.39 -7.04
C ALA A 110 4.27 -15.43 -7.42
N THR A 111 4.68 -16.43 -8.21
CA THR A 111 6.06 -16.55 -8.70
C THR A 111 6.41 -15.42 -9.67
N LYS A 112 5.47 -14.97 -10.51
CA LYS A 112 5.66 -13.81 -11.39
C LYS A 112 5.88 -12.54 -10.58
N ILE A 113 5.06 -12.30 -9.56
CA ILE A 113 5.21 -11.14 -8.66
C ILE A 113 6.54 -11.17 -7.93
N LEU A 114 6.90 -12.32 -7.34
CA LEU A 114 8.17 -12.47 -6.65
C LEU A 114 9.36 -12.26 -7.60
N ARG A 115 9.31 -12.84 -8.80
CA ARG A 115 10.34 -12.63 -9.83
C ARG A 115 10.43 -11.16 -10.22
N GLN A 116 9.30 -10.50 -10.43
CA GLN A 116 9.26 -9.08 -10.76
C GLN A 116 9.95 -8.27 -9.66
N HIS A 117 9.58 -8.51 -8.40
CA HIS A 117 10.18 -7.84 -7.26
C HIS A 117 11.69 -8.08 -7.15
N LEU A 118 12.15 -9.33 -7.34
CA LEU A 118 13.55 -9.68 -7.21
C LEU A 118 14.43 -9.23 -8.38
N VAL A 119 13.87 -9.17 -9.60
CA VAL A 119 14.62 -8.83 -10.83
C VAL A 119 14.54 -7.34 -11.13
N GLU A 120 13.36 -6.75 -11.02
CA GLU A 120 13.12 -5.33 -11.34
C GLU A 120 13.32 -4.42 -10.12
N GLY A 121 13.37 -4.98 -8.91
CA GLY A 121 13.57 -4.23 -7.66
C GLY A 121 12.29 -3.66 -7.06
N PHE A 122 11.15 -3.75 -7.76
CA PHE A 122 9.86 -3.24 -7.30
C PHE A 122 8.69 -4.08 -7.85
N THR A 123 7.48 -3.82 -7.37
CA THR A 123 6.25 -4.42 -7.90
C THR A 123 5.18 -3.34 -8.02
N VAL A 124 4.67 -3.12 -9.23
CA VAL A 124 3.71 -2.02 -9.50
C VAL A 124 2.28 -2.48 -9.27
N ASN A 125 1.54 -1.74 -8.42
CA ASN A 125 0.09 -1.85 -8.37
C ASN A 125 -0.54 -0.95 -9.45
N GLN A 126 -0.70 -1.49 -10.66
CA GLN A 126 -1.21 -0.74 -11.82
C GLN A 126 -2.60 -0.12 -11.59
N LYS A 127 -3.46 -0.79 -10.81
CA LYS A 127 -4.79 -0.27 -10.48
C LYS A 127 -4.69 1.00 -9.65
N ARG A 128 -3.89 0.96 -8.58
CA ARG A 128 -3.68 2.12 -7.70
C ARG A 128 -2.99 3.28 -8.43
N LEU A 129 -2.07 2.98 -9.33
CA LEU A 129 -1.45 3.98 -10.20
C LEU A 129 -2.49 4.67 -11.10
N LYS A 130 -3.40 3.90 -11.70
CA LYS A 130 -4.48 4.44 -12.53
C LYS A 130 -5.48 5.27 -11.73
N GLU A 131 -5.86 4.83 -10.53
CA GLU A 131 -6.73 5.58 -9.63
C GLU A 131 -6.08 6.91 -9.20
N LEU A 132 -4.77 6.90 -8.90
CA LEU A 132 -4.02 8.12 -8.64
C LEU A 132 -4.00 9.05 -9.85
N GLN A 133 -3.74 8.53 -11.05
CA GLN A 133 -3.79 9.32 -12.28
C GLN A 133 -5.17 9.96 -12.51
N GLN A 134 -6.24 9.20 -12.30
CA GLN A 134 -7.61 9.70 -12.42
C GLN A 134 -7.94 10.76 -11.36
N THR A 135 -7.44 10.58 -10.13
CA THR A 135 -7.58 11.56 -9.05
C THR A 135 -6.87 12.86 -9.39
N VAL A 136 -5.63 12.77 -9.90
CA VAL A 136 -4.86 13.92 -10.36
C VAL A 136 -5.58 14.63 -11.51
N GLN A 137 -6.11 13.88 -12.49
CA GLN A 137 -6.89 14.45 -13.60
C GLN A 137 -8.19 15.12 -13.12
N LEU A 138 -8.89 14.54 -12.16
CA LEU A 138 -10.08 15.14 -11.58
C LEU A 138 -9.73 16.45 -10.88
N ILE A 139 -8.68 16.46 -10.05
CA ILE A 139 -8.19 17.67 -9.38
C ILE A 139 -7.83 18.75 -10.40
N ALA A 140 -7.09 18.39 -11.46
CA ALA A 140 -6.77 19.30 -12.55
C ALA A 140 -8.04 19.87 -13.22
N SER A 141 -9.03 19.01 -13.52
CA SER A 141 -10.29 19.42 -14.14
C SER A 141 -11.17 20.30 -13.25
N VAL A 142 -11.09 20.14 -11.93
CA VAL A 142 -11.82 20.95 -10.94
C VAL A 142 -11.12 22.31 -10.77
N ALA A 143 -9.79 22.33 -10.78
CA ALA A 143 -9.01 23.57 -10.81
C ALA A 143 -9.26 24.39 -12.08
N GLU A 144 -9.55 23.74 -13.21
CA GLU A 144 -9.92 24.41 -14.46
C GLU A 144 -11.36 24.95 -14.50
N ARG A 145 -12.29 24.36 -13.73
CA ARG A 145 -13.74 24.65 -13.85
C ARG A 145 -14.32 25.56 -12.77
N HIS A 146 -13.60 25.80 -11.68
CA HIS A 146 -14.01 26.74 -10.64
C HIS A 146 -13.09 27.97 -10.62
N GLU A 147 -13.68 29.16 -10.51
CA GLU A 147 -12.99 30.35 -10.02
C GLU A 147 -12.67 30.15 -8.53
N LEU A 148 -11.70 29.28 -8.26
CA LEU A 148 -10.93 29.34 -7.04
C LEU A 148 -10.35 30.76 -6.96
N THR A 149 -10.32 31.38 -5.79
CA THR A 149 -9.53 32.60 -5.67
C THR A 149 -8.10 32.28 -6.11
N GLY A 150 -7.45 33.21 -6.82
CA GLY A 150 -6.18 32.92 -7.51
C GLY A 150 -5.12 32.29 -6.59
N ASP A 151 -5.15 32.62 -5.30
CA ASP A 151 -4.23 32.13 -4.28
C ASP A 151 -4.51 30.68 -3.86
N GLU A 152 -5.78 30.25 -3.80
CA GLU A 152 -6.17 28.89 -3.39
C GLU A 152 -5.92 27.86 -4.50
N ALA A 153 -6.25 28.20 -5.75
CA ALA A 153 -5.88 27.39 -6.92
C ALA A 153 -4.37 27.26 -7.06
N ALA A 154 -3.65 28.37 -6.94
CA ALA A 154 -2.20 28.37 -7.05
C ALA A 154 -1.54 27.55 -5.93
N ALA A 155 -2.09 27.59 -4.70
CA ALA A 155 -1.59 26.79 -3.59
C ALA A 155 -1.78 25.29 -3.83
N VAL A 156 -2.97 24.86 -4.26
CA VAL A 156 -3.25 23.44 -4.55
C VAL A 156 -2.40 22.94 -5.72
N LEU A 157 -2.33 23.71 -6.81
CA LEU A 157 -1.50 23.35 -7.97
C LEU A 157 -0.01 23.29 -7.62
N ARG A 158 0.47 24.19 -6.75
CA ARG A 158 1.86 24.19 -6.30
C ARG A 158 2.19 22.95 -5.46
N VAL A 159 1.33 22.59 -4.51
CA VAL A 159 1.52 21.38 -3.68
C VAL A 159 1.51 20.11 -4.55
N VAL A 160 0.58 20.01 -5.50
CA VAL A 160 0.51 18.86 -6.41
C VAL A 160 1.73 18.82 -7.33
N SER A 161 2.16 19.95 -7.88
CA SER A 161 3.35 20.06 -8.73
C SER A 161 4.64 19.67 -7.98
N ASP A 162 4.80 20.14 -6.74
CA ASP A 162 5.95 19.81 -5.91
C ASP A 162 5.96 18.31 -5.57
N TYR A 163 4.79 17.72 -5.33
CA TYR A 163 4.66 16.29 -5.06
C TYR A 163 4.94 15.43 -6.31
N THR A 164 4.50 15.85 -7.49
CA THR A 164 4.82 15.15 -8.76
C THR A 164 6.31 15.12 -9.04
N PHE A 165 7.02 16.22 -8.77
CA PHE A 165 8.48 16.25 -8.94
C PHE A 165 9.19 15.27 -8.01
N ALA A 166 8.79 15.20 -6.73
CA ALA A 166 9.33 14.24 -5.79
C ALA A 166 9.02 12.78 -6.19
N LEU A 167 7.84 12.54 -6.75
CA LEU A 167 7.42 11.22 -7.21
C LEU A 167 8.17 10.78 -8.46
N ASP A 168 8.38 11.68 -9.43
CA ASP A 168 9.19 11.42 -10.63
C ASP A 168 10.65 11.19 -10.27
N LEU A 169 11.21 11.95 -9.33
CA LEU A 169 12.57 11.75 -8.85
C LEU A 169 12.73 10.42 -8.10
N LEU A 170 11.72 10.02 -7.32
CA LEU A 170 11.70 8.73 -6.63
C LEU A 170 11.60 7.57 -7.63
N ASP A 171 10.75 7.72 -8.66
CA ASP A 171 10.63 6.77 -9.76
C ASP A 171 11.96 6.64 -10.54
N ASP A 172 12.59 7.76 -10.87
CA ASP A 172 13.91 7.75 -11.53
C ASP A 172 15.00 7.15 -10.63
N TYR A 173 14.95 7.35 -9.32
CA TYR A 173 15.84 6.70 -8.35
C TYR A 173 15.66 5.19 -8.34
N ASP A 174 14.42 4.73 -8.18
CA ASP A 174 14.07 3.31 -8.14
C ASP A 174 14.46 2.60 -9.45
N HIS A 175 14.39 3.31 -10.57
CA HIS A 175 14.74 2.80 -11.89
C HIS A 175 16.19 3.08 -12.34
N GLN A 176 17.05 3.62 -11.46
CA GLN A 176 18.43 4.00 -11.79
C GLN A 176 18.53 4.94 -13.01
N ARG A 177 17.47 5.71 -13.27
CA ARG A 177 17.38 6.72 -14.32
C ARG A 177 17.77 8.11 -13.84
N VAL A 178 18.12 8.28 -12.55
CA VAL A 178 18.57 9.57 -12.01
C VAL A 178 19.74 10.09 -12.83
N SER A 179 19.43 11.02 -13.70
CA SER A 179 20.42 11.68 -14.53
C SER A 179 20.95 12.89 -13.77
N LEU A 180 22.23 12.83 -13.41
CA LEU A 180 22.95 13.97 -12.86
C LEU A 180 23.25 14.97 -13.99
N SER A 181 22.22 15.64 -14.49
CA SER A 181 22.29 16.41 -15.74
C SER A 181 22.94 17.81 -15.60
N LYS A 182 23.33 18.23 -14.39
CA LYS A 182 23.98 19.53 -14.16
C LYS A 182 24.99 19.48 -13.01
N THR A 183 26.03 18.67 -13.17
CA THR A 183 27.14 18.66 -12.21
C THR A 183 28.22 19.66 -12.64
N SER A 184 28.59 20.56 -11.73
CA SER A 184 29.76 21.42 -11.92
C SER A 184 31.01 20.71 -11.42
N ARG A 185 32.13 20.83 -12.15
CA ARG A 185 33.45 20.40 -11.66
C ARG A 185 34.10 21.40 -10.69
N ALA A 186 33.48 22.56 -10.48
CA ALA A 186 33.94 23.49 -9.47
C ALA A 186 33.84 22.85 -8.08
N LYS A 187 34.84 23.10 -7.22
CA LYS A 187 34.77 22.66 -5.81
C LYS A 187 33.47 23.18 -5.21
N ALA A 188 32.65 22.28 -4.66
CA ALA A 188 31.51 22.66 -3.86
C ALA A 188 32.00 23.53 -2.70
N VAL A 189 31.54 24.77 -2.65
CA VAL A 189 31.79 25.65 -1.51
C VAL A 189 30.85 25.19 -0.40
N ALA A 190 31.41 24.94 0.79
CA ALA A 190 30.60 24.60 1.94
C ALA A 190 29.70 25.78 2.29
N VAL A 191 28.40 25.53 2.45
CA VAL A 191 27.44 26.54 2.89
C VAL A 191 27.87 27.03 4.27
N THR A 192 28.08 28.34 4.39
CA THR A 192 28.44 28.96 5.67
C THR A 192 27.24 28.96 6.62
N TYR A 193 27.50 29.13 7.92
CA TYR A 193 26.45 29.18 8.93
C TYR A 193 25.42 30.29 8.64
N GLU A 194 25.89 31.48 8.26
CA GLU A 194 25.04 32.62 7.93
C GLU A 194 24.17 32.35 6.69
N GLU A 195 24.75 31.70 5.66
CA GLU A 195 23.99 31.29 4.47
C GLU A 195 22.94 30.23 4.80
N ALA A 196 23.27 29.26 5.65
CA ALA A 196 22.32 28.26 6.12
C ALA A 196 21.17 28.91 6.89
N GLY A 197 21.45 29.84 7.81
CA GLY A 197 20.44 30.62 8.53
C GLY A 197 19.55 31.44 7.61
N SER A 198 20.13 32.09 6.59
CA SER A 198 19.38 32.83 5.56
C SER A 198 18.48 31.93 4.71
N ILE A 199 18.94 30.72 4.35
CA ILE A 199 18.12 29.73 3.64
C ILE A 199 16.95 29.27 4.51
N VAL A 200 17.20 28.94 5.78
CA VAL A 200 16.16 28.54 6.72
C VAL A 200 15.13 29.65 6.93
N GLY A 201 15.57 30.91 7.04
CA GLY A 201 14.70 32.09 7.14
C GLY A 201 13.78 32.25 5.91
N ARG A 202 14.32 32.11 4.70
CA ARG A 202 13.52 32.14 3.46
C ARG A 202 12.51 30.99 3.37
N LEU A 203 12.88 29.80 3.85
CA LEU A 203 11.97 28.66 3.90
C LEU A 203 10.85 28.87 4.93
N ARG A 204 11.15 29.48 6.08
CA ARG A 204 10.15 29.85 7.09
C ARG A 204 9.09 30.80 6.53
N GLU A 205 9.52 31.83 5.81
CA GLU A 205 8.62 32.81 5.20
C GLU A 205 7.77 32.19 4.08
N LYS A 206 8.37 31.31 3.26
CA LYS A 206 7.70 30.70 2.11
C LYS A 206 6.64 29.66 2.47
N PHE A 207 6.87 28.85 3.52
CA PHE A 207 6.04 27.67 3.81
C PHE A 207 5.16 27.81 5.05
N GLY A 208 5.20 28.95 5.74
CA GLY A 208 4.47 29.14 7.00
C GLY A 208 5.08 28.27 8.10
N ALA A 209 6.10 28.80 8.75
CA ALA A 209 6.84 28.08 9.78
C ALA A 209 5.92 27.59 10.92
N SER A 210 5.98 26.29 11.24
CA SER A 210 5.55 25.80 12.55
C SER A 210 6.59 26.17 13.60
N ASP A 211 6.20 26.18 14.89
CA ASP A 211 7.11 26.50 16.01
C ASP A 211 8.38 25.62 16.04
N LEU A 212 8.33 24.46 15.39
CA LEU A 212 9.39 23.46 15.36
C LEU A 212 10.34 23.59 14.16
N PHE A 213 9.98 24.35 13.13
CA PHE A 213 10.77 24.41 11.91
C PHE A 213 11.97 25.36 12.04
N GLY A 214 13.17 24.85 11.72
CA GLY A 214 14.39 25.66 11.63
C GLY A 214 14.95 26.16 12.96
N ARG A 215 14.62 25.50 14.08
CA ARG A 215 15.24 25.82 15.38
C ARG A 215 16.68 25.37 15.43
N GLU A 216 17.54 26.24 15.95
CA GLU A 216 18.92 25.88 16.25
C GLU A 216 18.94 24.91 17.43
N LYS A 217 19.84 23.93 17.34
CA LYS A 217 19.96 22.84 18.31
C LYS A 217 20.27 23.34 19.73
N ASP A 218 20.83 24.53 19.85
CA ASP A 218 21.31 25.10 21.11
C ASP A 218 20.30 26.07 21.76
N GLU A 219 19.13 26.31 21.13
CA GLU A 219 17.98 27.06 21.69
C GLU A 219 16.72 26.18 21.85
N SER A 220 16.91 24.89 22.16
CA SER A 220 15.82 23.94 22.51
C SER A 220 15.62 23.80 24.00
#